data_AF-A0AAN8GDD2-F1
#
_entry.id   AF-A0AAN8GDD2-F1
#
_cell.length_a   1.000
_cell.length_b   1.000
_cell.length_c   1.000
_cell.angle_alpha   90.00
_cell.angle_beta   90.00
_cell.angle_gamma   90.00
#
_symmetry.space_group_name_H-M   'P 1'
#
loop_
_entity.id
_entity.type
_entity.pdbx_description
1 polymer ?
#
loop_
_entity_poly.entity_id
_entity_poly.type
_entity_poly.pdbx_seq_one_letter_code
_entity_poly.pdbx_strand_id
1 'polypeptide(L)'
;MGPVRSGTAIHIDPLGTSAWNALIKGHKRWVLIPPEAPRTLVKPYQSEKGKHPDEAITWFTTVYKRVRAPTWPKEYPVIEARQGPGDTMFVPSGWWHVVINEDNTIAITQNFCSVVNLHQVWPRTVKGRPKLSKHWFKRLNKERPELIPVMEQSMHGPAENESSSDSSSSSSSSDDDTSSDENIEATTETAVRPRKRRYSEVIGQKEEGDSCVNKMRGSPRRY
;
A
#
# COMPACT_ATOMS: atom_id res chain seq x y z
N MET A 1 -9.02 16.66 10.17
CA MET A 1 -9.04 18.14 10.30
C MET A 1 -7.61 18.65 10.07
N GLY A 2 -7.41 19.85 9.54
CA GLY A 2 -6.07 20.43 9.45
C GLY A 2 -6.08 21.90 9.01
N PRO A 3 -5.12 22.73 9.47
CA PRO A 3 -5.01 24.13 9.10
C PRO A 3 -4.43 24.32 7.69
N VAL A 4 -4.44 25.58 7.24
CA VAL A 4 -3.81 26.02 5.98
C VAL A 4 -2.35 25.57 5.87
N ARG A 5 -1.93 25.17 4.67
CA ARG A 5 -0.63 24.54 4.31
C ARG A 5 -0.39 23.13 4.84
N SER A 6 -1.17 22.61 5.80
CA SER A 6 -1.07 21.19 6.16
C SER A 6 -1.70 20.31 5.07
N GLY A 7 -1.33 19.03 5.00
CA GLY A 7 -1.75 18.14 3.91
C GLY A 7 -1.11 16.76 4.01
N THR A 8 -1.15 16.02 2.91
CA THR A 8 -0.48 14.72 2.75
C THR A 8 0.34 14.75 1.46
N ALA A 9 1.62 14.36 1.54
CA ALA A 9 2.53 14.34 0.39
C ALA A 9 2.14 13.30 -0.67
N ILE A 10 2.81 13.35 -1.83
CA ILE A 10 2.57 12.43 -2.94
C ILE A 10 2.78 10.97 -2.50
N HIS A 11 1.74 10.17 -2.62
CA HIS A 11 1.73 8.75 -2.26
C HIS A 11 0.69 7.97 -3.07
N ILE A 12 0.69 6.64 -2.92
CA ILE A 12 -0.34 5.72 -3.41
C ILE A 12 -0.96 5.06 -2.18
N ASP A 13 -2.26 4.81 -2.21
CA ASP A 13 -2.98 4.18 -1.10
C ASP A 13 -2.44 2.78 -0.76
N PRO A 14 -2.33 2.45 0.55
CA PRO A 14 -1.74 1.20 1.01
C PRO A 14 -2.52 -0.02 0.51
N LEU A 15 -1.77 -1.10 0.29
CA LEU A 15 -2.27 -2.40 -0.16
C LEU A 15 -3.06 -2.39 -1.49
N GLY A 16 -3.02 -1.33 -2.30
CA GLY A 16 -3.85 -1.24 -3.52
C GLY A 16 -5.34 -1.04 -3.23
N THR A 17 -5.65 -0.43 -2.09
CA THR A 17 -7.00 0.07 -1.83
C THR A 17 -7.32 1.28 -2.71
N SER A 18 -8.61 1.59 -2.83
CA SER A 18 -9.08 2.88 -3.37
C SER A 18 -9.66 3.69 -2.21
N ALA A 19 -9.75 5.01 -2.34
CA ALA A 19 -10.25 5.86 -1.27
C ALA A 19 -11.37 6.80 -1.74
N TRP A 20 -12.20 7.24 -0.79
CA TRP A 20 -13.06 8.41 -0.96
C TRP A 20 -12.76 9.42 0.16
N ASN A 21 -12.89 10.72 -0.16
CA ASN A 21 -12.62 11.83 0.76
C ASN A 21 -13.73 12.88 0.63
N ALA A 22 -14.60 12.99 1.64
CA ALA A 22 -15.71 13.93 1.68
C ALA A 22 -15.32 15.18 2.50
N LEU A 23 -15.38 16.36 1.87
CA LEU A 23 -14.97 17.64 2.47
C LEU A 23 -16.18 18.35 3.08
N ILE A 24 -16.17 18.55 4.40
CA ILE A 24 -17.28 19.14 5.17
C ILE A 24 -17.08 20.66 5.33
N LYS A 25 -15.83 21.11 5.46
CA LYS A 25 -15.47 22.52 5.62
C LYS A 25 -14.11 22.81 4.99
N GLY A 26 -13.99 23.99 4.40
CA GLY A 26 -12.74 24.50 3.81
C GLY A 26 -12.52 24.03 2.39
N HIS A 27 -11.29 24.20 1.89
CA HIS A 27 -10.88 23.88 0.53
C HIS A 27 -9.60 23.05 0.49
N LYS A 28 -9.57 22.06 -0.40
CA LYS A 28 -8.39 21.22 -0.66
C LYS A 28 -7.96 21.31 -2.11
N ARG A 29 -6.67 21.53 -2.34
CA ARG A 29 -6.06 21.38 -3.66
C ARG A 29 -5.45 19.99 -3.78
N TRP A 30 -5.87 19.28 -4.81
CA TRP A 30 -5.43 17.93 -5.15
C TRP A 30 -4.66 17.94 -6.46
N VAL A 31 -3.63 17.10 -6.55
CA VAL A 31 -3.03 16.69 -7.82
C VAL A 31 -2.96 15.18 -7.85
N LEU A 32 -3.45 14.57 -8.93
CA LEU A 32 -3.44 13.13 -9.17
C LEU A 32 -2.66 12.84 -10.46
N ILE A 33 -1.78 11.83 -10.41
CA ILE A 33 -0.91 11.42 -11.51
C ILE A 33 -1.10 9.91 -11.76
N PRO A 34 -1.18 9.43 -13.01
CA PRO A 34 -1.47 8.03 -13.32
C PRO A 34 -0.50 7.02 -12.67
N PRO A 35 -0.95 5.79 -12.33
CA PRO A 35 -0.14 4.76 -11.68
C PRO A 35 1.18 4.44 -12.38
N GLU A 36 1.21 4.59 -13.71
CA GLU A 36 2.34 4.28 -14.59
C GLU A 36 3.50 5.28 -14.46
N ALA A 37 3.24 6.46 -13.90
CA ALA A 37 4.25 7.50 -13.73
C ALA A 37 5.36 7.04 -12.76
N PRO A 38 6.64 7.08 -13.17
CA PRO A 38 7.73 6.53 -12.35
C PRO A 38 7.96 7.36 -11.09
N ARG A 39 8.27 6.70 -9.96
CA ARG A 39 8.52 7.36 -8.65
C ARG A 39 9.57 8.47 -8.72
N THR A 40 10.55 8.36 -9.62
CA THR A 40 11.60 9.36 -9.87
C THR A 40 11.11 10.65 -10.54
N LEU A 41 9.97 10.62 -11.24
CA LEU A 41 9.35 11.80 -11.85
C LEU A 41 8.44 12.53 -10.84
N VAL A 42 7.69 11.76 -10.04
CA VAL A 42 6.62 12.28 -9.16
C VAL A 42 7.06 12.63 -7.73
N LYS A 43 8.21 12.16 -7.23
CA LYS A 43 8.76 12.57 -5.91
C LYS A 43 9.77 13.73 -6.07
N PRO A 44 10.02 14.53 -5.00
CA PRO A 44 11.10 15.51 -5.00
C PRO A 44 12.48 14.84 -5.15
N TYR A 45 13.38 15.46 -5.91
CA TYR A 45 14.77 15.02 -6.02
C TYR A 45 15.50 15.20 -4.68
N GLN A 46 16.63 14.51 -4.50
CA GLN A 46 17.37 14.54 -3.22
C GLN A 46 17.86 15.95 -2.84
N SER A 47 18.14 16.80 -3.82
CA SER A 47 18.49 18.23 -3.66
C SER A 47 17.30 19.14 -3.33
N GLU A 48 16.06 18.70 -3.58
CA GLU A 48 14.84 19.49 -3.40
C GLU A 48 14.16 19.26 -2.05
N LYS A 49 14.50 18.15 -1.38
CA LYS A 49 13.86 17.67 -0.14
C LYS A 49 13.98 18.61 1.06
N GLY A 50 15.08 19.37 1.14
CA GLY A 50 15.37 20.26 2.28
C GLY A 50 15.31 19.52 3.63
N LYS A 51 14.78 20.20 4.67
CA LYS A 51 14.58 19.64 6.01
C LYS A 51 13.30 18.80 6.18
N HIS A 52 12.33 18.95 5.27
CA HIS A 52 10.99 18.38 5.40
C HIS A 52 10.58 17.67 4.09
N PRO A 53 11.20 16.52 3.79
CA PRO A 53 11.12 15.86 2.47
C PRO A 53 9.71 15.42 2.06
N ASP A 54 8.97 14.85 3.01
CA ASP A 54 7.71 14.12 2.75
C ASP A 54 6.48 14.93 3.20
N GLU A 55 6.55 16.25 3.00
CA GLU A 55 5.45 17.20 3.23
C GLU A 55 4.74 17.61 1.94
N ALA A 56 3.42 17.85 2.03
CA ALA A 56 2.63 18.33 0.90
C ALA A 56 3.15 19.68 0.38
N ILE A 57 3.50 20.61 1.28
CA ILE A 57 4.02 21.93 0.90
C ILE A 57 5.39 21.83 0.19
N THR A 58 6.25 20.89 0.58
CA THR A 58 7.52 20.62 -0.12
C THR A 58 7.26 20.12 -1.54
N TRP A 59 6.28 19.24 -1.75
CA TRP A 59 5.88 18.81 -3.09
C TRP A 59 5.32 19.95 -3.95
N PHE A 60 4.39 20.76 -3.40
CA PHE A 60 3.78 21.89 -4.11
C PHE A 60 4.76 23.03 -4.41
N THR A 61 5.86 23.14 -3.67
CA THR A 61 6.93 24.13 -3.94
C THR A 61 8.04 23.61 -4.88
N THR A 62 8.07 22.30 -5.15
CA THR A 62 9.11 21.64 -5.98
C THR A 62 8.50 20.96 -7.21
N VAL A 63 8.04 19.70 -7.09
CA VAL A 63 7.54 18.85 -8.18
C VAL A 63 6.38 19.49 -8.95
N TYR A 64 5.47 20.20 -8.27
CA TYR A 64 4.35 20.87 -8.93
C TYR A 64 4.77 21.86 -10.03
N LYS A 65 5.97 22.46 -9.91
CA LYS A 65 6.55 23.31 -10.98
C LYS A 65 6.93 22.51 -12.23
N ARG A 66 7.36 21.25 -12.08
CA ARG A 66 7.58 20.32 -13.21
C ARG A 66 6.25 19.89 -13.84
N VAL A 67 5.27 19.53 -13.01
CA VAL A 67 3.91 19.15 -13.43
C VAL A 67 3.24 20.23 -14.28
N ARG A 68 3.40 21.51 -13.91
CA ARG A 68 2.86 22.66 -14.65
C ARG A 68 3.71 23.11 -15.85
N ALA A 69 4.87 22.48 -16.12
CA ALA A 69 5.76 22.88 -17.20
C ALA A 69 5.39 22.22 -18.54
N PRO A 70 5.60 22.90 -19.69
CA PRO A 70 5.41 22.30 -21.03
C PRO A 70 6.29 21.07 -21.32
N THR A 71 7.30 20.82 -20.48
CA THR A 71 8.21 19.67 -20.54
C THR A 71 7.73 18.45 -19.75
N TRP A 72 6.56 18.52 -19.09
CA TRP A 72 5.99 17.34 -18.45
C TRP A 72 5.64 16.25 -19.49
N PRO A 73 5.95 14.97 -19.26
CA PRO A 73 5.69 13.92 -20.25
C PRO A 73 4.19 13.72 -20.48
N LYS A 74 3.77 13.75 -21.74
CA LYS A 74 2.34 13.76 -22.14
C LYS A 74 1.65 12.42 -21.91
N GLU A 75 2.43 11.34 -21.80
CA GLU A 75 2.00 9.99 -21.44
C GLU A 75 1.54 9.85 -19.97
N TYR A 76 1.84 10.82 -19.10
CA TYR A 76 1.37 10.86 -17.71
C TYR A 76 0.45 12.07 -17.47
N PRO A 77 -0.75 12.13 -18.09
CA PRO A 77 -1.66 13.27 -17.98
C PRO A 77 -2.09 13.51 -16.53
N VAL A 78 -1.84 14.72 -16.04
CA VAL A 78 -2.10 15.08 -14.64
C VAL A 78 -3.51 15.65 -14.48
N ILE A 79 -4.20 15.22 -13.42
CA ILE A 79 -5.49 15.75 -13.01
C ILE A 79 -5.27 16.68 -11.82
N GLU A 80 -5.65 17.96 -11.96
CA GLU A 80 -5.70 18.92 -10.86
C GLU A 80 -7.15 19.19 -10.46
N ALA A 81 -7.44 19.19 -9.16
CA ALA A 81 -8.78 19.46 -8.64
C ALA A 81 -8.74 20.39 -7.42
N ARG A 82 -9.74 21.29 -7.32
CA ARG A 82 -9.98 22.13 -6.15
C ARG A 82 -11.31 21.71 -5.54
N GLN A 83 -11.24 20.94 -4.47
CA GLN A 83 -12.38 20.43 -3.73
C GLN A 83 -12.90 21.51 -2.75
N GLY A 84 -14.21 21.75 -2.75
CA GLY A 84 -14.92 22.63 -1.81
C GLY A 84 -15.83 21.87 -0.83
N PRO A 85 -16.53 22.59 0.06
CA PRO A 85 -17.47 21.98 1.01
C PRO A 85 -18.64 21.29 0.30
N GLY A 86 -18.89 20.02 0.66
CA GLY A 86 -19.90 19.16 0.04
C GLY A 86 -19.30 18.16 -0.98
N ASP A 87 -18.17 18.49 -1.61
CA ASP A 87 -17.56 17.63 -2.61
C ASP A 87 -16.97 16.35 -2.01
N THR A 88 -17.14 15.23 -2.71
CA THR A 88 -16.48 13.96 -2.38
C THR A 88 -15.55 13.54 -3.52
N MET A 89 -14.24 13.58 -3.26
CA MET A 89 -13.23 13.08 -4.17
C MET A 89 -13.18 11.54 -4.11
N PHE A 90 -13.10 10.90 -5.28
CA PHE A 90 -12.76 9.47 -5.41
C PHE A 90 -11.32 9.33 -5.90
N VAL A 91 -10.55 8.46 -5.25
CA VAL A 91 -9.16 8.13 -5.60
C VAL A 91 -9.11 6.65 -6.01
N PRO A 92 -8.93 6.33 -7.31
CA PRO A 92 -8.81 4.95 -7.75
C PRO A 92 -7.50 4.31 -7.25
N SER A 93 -7.47 2.98 -7.13
CA SER A 93 -6.27 2.27 -6.69
C SER A 93 -5.09 2.53 -7.63
N GLY A 94 -3.89 2.65 -7.04
CA GLY A 94 -2.64 2.83 -7.77
C GLY A 94 -2.31 4.29 -8.12
N TRP A 95 -3.26 5.22 -8.05
CA TRP A 95 -3.01 6.62 -8.44
C TRP A 95 -2.13 7.34 -7.43
N TRP A 96 -1.07 7.96 -7.93
CA TRP A 96 -0.26 8.90 -7.16
C TRP A 96 -1.12 10.13 -6.86
N HIS A 97 -1.26 10.50 -5.59
CA HIS A 97 -2.02 11.67 -5.21
C HIS A 97 -1.39 12.44 -4.04
N VAL A 98 -1.56 13.75 -4.09
CA VAL A 98 -1.05 14.73 -3.11
C VAL A 98 -2.15 15.75 -2.84
N VAL A 99 -2.29 16.16 -1.57
CA VAL A 99 -3.34 17.08 -1.14
C VAL A 99 -2.80 18.11 -0.16
N ILE A 100 -3.19 19.38 -0.35
CA ILE A 100 -2.88 20.47 0.57
C ILE A 100 -4.14 21.27 0.91
N ASN A 101 -4.23 21.71 2.17
CA ASN A 101 -5.31 22.54 2.68
C ASN A 101 -5.04 24.01 2.32
N GLU A 102 -5.97 24.64 1.60
CA GLU A 102 -5.88 26.07 1.27
C GLU A 102 -6.39 26.97 2.42
N ASP A 103 -7.14 26.40 3.37
CA ASP A 103 -7.68 27.03 4.57
C ASP A 103 -7.83 26.01 5.72
N ASN A 104 -8.67 26.28 6.72
CA ASN A 104 -8.92 25.37 7.85
C ASN A 104 -9.96 24.29 7.48
N THR A 105 -9.47 23.08 7.14
CA THR A 105 -10.31 22.00 6.59
C THR A 105 -10.84 20.99 7.63
N ILE A 106 -12.07 20.53 7.39
CA ILE A 106 -12.67 19.36 8.06
C ILE A 106 -13.17 18.42 6.96
N ALA A 107 -12.69 17.17 6.97
CA ALA A 107 -13.04 16.15 5.98
C ALA A 107 -13.02 14.76 6.64
N ILE A 108 -13.76 13.82 6.06
CA ILE A 108 -13.76 12.39 6.42
C ILE A 108 -13.26 11.62 5.20
N THR A 109 -12.44 10.59 5.42
CA THR A 109 -11.85 9.79 4.36
C THR A 109 -11.86 8.32 4.76
N GLN A 110 -12.08 7.41 3.81
CA GLN A 110 -11.90 5.98 4.04
C GLN A 110 -11.32 5.28 2.81
N ASN A 111 -10.39 4.37 3.08
CA ASN A 111 -9.86 3.41 2.11
C ASN A 111 -10.76 2.16 2.10
N PHE A 112 -11.01 1.61 0.93
CA PHE A 112 -11.88 0.45 0.75
C PHE A 112 -11.34 -0.57 -0.26
N CYS A 113 -11.66 -1.83 0.03
CA CYS A 113 -11.67 -2.90 -0.96
C CYS A 113 -13.10 -3.07 -1.46
N SER A 114 -13.26 -3.19 -2.78
CA SER A 114 -14.50 -3.52 -3.48
C SER A 114 -14.26 -4.74 -4.37
N VAL A 115 -15.32 -5.32 -4.93
CA VAL A 115 -15.18 -6.41 -5.92
C VAL A 115 -14.35 -5.99 -7.15
N VAL A 116 -14.32 -4.68 -7.47
CA VAL A 116 -13.59 -4.13 -8.62
C VAL A 116 -12.07 -4.12 -8.37
N ASN A 117 -11.62 -3.61 -7.22
CA ASN A 117 -10.19 -3.50 -6.90
C ASN A 117 -9.61 -4.72 -6.13
N LEU A 118 -10.43 -5.72 -5.78
CA LEU A 118 -10.00 -6.93 -5.07
C LEU A 118 -8.80 -7.63 -5.72
N HIS A 119 -8.72 -7.64 -7.05
CA HIS A 119 -7.60 -8.22 -7.80
C HIS A 119 -6.25 -7.51 -7.56
N GLN A 120 -6.25 -6.24 -7.14
CA GLN A 120 -5.05 -5.50 -6.73
C GLN A 120 -4.83 -5.61 -5.22
N VAL A 121 -5.92 -5.55 -4.43
CA VAL A 121 -5.87 -5.62 -2.97
C VAL A 121 -5.36 -6.97 -2.47
N TRP A 122 -5.81 -8.08 -3.06
CA TRP A 122 -5.55 -9.41 -2.55
C TRP A 122 -4.07 -9.81 -2.61
N PRO A 123 -3.35 -9.75 -3.76
CA PRO A 123 -1.92 -10.12 -3.80
C PRO A 123 -1.06 -9.23 -2.91
N ARG A 124 -1.35 -7.92 -2.86
CA ARG A 124 -0.67 -6.96 -1.99
C ARG A 124 -0.92 -7.25 -0.50
N THR A 125 -2.13 -7.68 -0.13
CA THR A 125 -2.49 -8.10 1.24
C THR A 125 -1.87 -9.45 1.61
N VAL A 126 -1.80 -10.41 0.68
CA VAL A 126 -1.11 -11.70 0.89
C VAL A 126 0.39 -11.49 1.14
N LYS A 127 1.04 -10.62 0.36
CA LYS A 127 2.46 -10.27 0.50
C LYS A 127 2.73 -9.47 1.79
N GLY A 128 1.96 -8.40 2.03
CA GLY A 128 2.22 -7.45 3.11
C GLY A 128 1.65 -7.82 4.48
N ARG A 129 0.55 -8.59 4.55
CA ARG A 129 -0.12 -8.97 5.81
C ARG A 129 -0.57 -10.45 5.84
N PRO A 130 0.35 -11.45 5.80
CA PRO A 130 0.02 -12.87 5.63
C PRO A 130 -0.90 -13.49 6.70
N LYS A 131 -0.94 -12.94 7.92
CA LYS A 131 -1.88 -13.38 8.98
C LYS A 131 -3.31 -12.88 8.71
N LEU A 132 -3.44 -11.65 8.22
CA LEU A 132 -4.72 -11.03 7.88
C LEU A 132 -5.33 -11.71 6.64
N SER A 133 -4.53 -11.94 5.59
CA SER A 133 -5.00 -12.59 4.37
C SER A 133 -5.59 -13.97 4.63
N LYS A 134 -4.94 -14.81 5.46
CA LYS A 134 -5.47 -16.12 5.87
C LYS A 134 -6.83 -16.04 6.58
N HIS A 135 -7.01 -15.10 7.51
CA HIS A 135 -8.30 -14.92 8.18
C HIS A 135 -9.36 -14.39 7.20
N TRP A 136 -9.00 -13.41 6.38
CA TRP A 136 -9.90 -12.78 5.42
C TRP A 136 -10.40 -13.79 4.37
N PHE A 137 -9.52 -14.64 3.83
CA PHE A 137 -9.89 -15.75 2.95
C PHE A 137 -10.85 -16.74 3.64
N LYS A 138 -10.55 -17.17 4.87
CA LYS A 138 -11.45 -18.09 5.62
C LYS A 138 -12.84 -17.48 5.83
N ARG A 139 -12.96 -16.16 5.94
CA ARG A 139 -14.26 -15.45 6.00
C ARG A 139 -14.90 -15.33 4.62
N LEU A 140 -14.21 -14.84 3.61
CA LEU A 140 -14.77 -14.69 2.25
C LEU A 140 -15.21 -16.04 1.67
N ASN A 141 -14.44 -17.11 1.84
CA ASN A 141 -14.81 -18.44 1.35
C ASN A 141 -16.08 -19.01 2.01
N LYS A 142 -16.50 -18.48 3.17
CA LYS A 142 -17.79 -18.81 3.80
C LYS A 142 -18.90 -17.85 3.42
N GLU A 143 -18.68 -16.55 3.54
CA GLU A 143 -19.75 -15.55 3.44
C GLU A 143 -19.94 -14.98 2.01
N ARG A 144 -18.92 -15.10 1.14
CA ARG A 144 -18.83 -14.52 -0.22
C ARG A 144 -17.97 -15.40 -1.17
N PRO A 145 -18.35 -16.69 -1.38
CA PRO A 145 -17.52 -17.65 -2.12
C PRO A 145 -17.31 -17.29 -3.60
N GLU A 146 -18.18 -16.47 -4.18
CA GLU A 146 -18.08 -16.03 -5.58
C GLU A 146 -16.87 -15.10 -5.85
N LEU A 147 -16.23 -14.59 -4.79
CA LEU A 147 -15.02 -13.77 -4.89
C LEU A 147 -13.72 -14.60 -4.93
N ILE A 148 -13.78 -15.89 -4.57
CA ILE A 148 -12.59 -16.75 -4.50
C ILE A 148 -11.90 -16.95 -5.86
N PRO A 149 -12.60 -17.16 -6.99
CA PRO A 149 -11.96 -17.23 -8.31
C PRO A 149 -11.19 -15.95 -8.67
N VAL A 150 -11.69 -14.77 -8.29
CA VAL A 150 -11.02 -13.48 -8.52
C VAL A 150 -9.74 -13.38 -7.67
N MET A 151 -9.80 -13.81 -6.41
CA MET A 151 -8.65 -13.86 -5.52
C MET A 151 -7.59 -14.84 -6.04
N GLU A 152 -7.98 -16.02 -6.48
CA GLU A 152 -7.07 -17.03 -7.05
C GLU A 152 -6.46 -16.56 -8.38
N GLN A 153 -7.26 -16.04 -9.31
CA GLN A 153 -6.77 -15.53 -10.59
C GLN A 153 -5.77 -14.38 -10.39
N SER A 154 -6.02 -13.46 -9.45
CA SER A 154 -5.11 -12.34 -9.17
C SER A 154 -3.72 -12.75 -8.67
N MET A 155 -3.59 -13.94 -8.07
CA MET A 155 -2.28 -14.48 -7.65
C MET A 155 -1.44 -15.02 -8.83
N HIS A 156 -2.03 -15.16 -10.02
CA HIS A 156 -1.39 -15.69 -11.23
C HIS A 156 -1.09 -14.61 -12.29
N GLY A 157 -1.41 -13.33 -12.01
CA GLY A 157 -1.08 -12.22 -12.90
C GLY A 157 0.44 -11.96 -13.02
N PRO A 158 0.89 -11.23 -14.04
CA PRO A 158 2.27 -10.75 -14.11
C PRO A 158 2.58 -9.91 -12.87
N ALA A 159 3.76 -10.11 -12.28
CA ALA A 159 4.14 -9.40 -11.06
C ALA A 159 4.34 -7.91 -11.34
N GLU A 160 3.44 -7.07 -10.82
CA GLU A 160 3.58 -5.61 -10.87
C GLU A 160 4.93 -5.18 -10.27
N ASN A 161 5.67 -4.34 -10.99
CA ASN A 161 6.92 -3.77 -10.49
C ASN A 161 6.67 -2.92 -9.24
N GLU A 162 7.56 -3.03 -8.25
CA GLU A 162 7.29 -2.56 -6.89
C GLU A 162 7.23 -1.03 -6.79
N SER A 163 6.02 -0.47 -6.66
CA SER A 163 5.85 0.86 -6.06
C SER A 163 5.78 0.75 -4.54
N SER A 164 6.66 1.49 -3.87
CA SER A 164 6.94 1.45 -2.43
C SER A 164 5.74 1.85 -1.56
N SER A 165 5.41 1.01 -0.57
CA SER A 165 4.39 1.29 0.45
C SER A 165 4.92 2.16 1.59
N ASP A 166 4.97 3.47 1.39
CA ASP A 166 5.35 4.45 2.42
C ASP A 166 4.20 4.62 3.43
N SER A 167 4.25 3.93 4.58
CA SER A 167 3.17 3.91 5.60
C SER A 167 3.46 4.79 6.82
N SER A 168 3.36 6.11 6.67
CA SER A 168 3.59 7.07 7.75
C SER A 168 2.42 7.09 8.76
N SER A 169 2.58 6.37 9.87
CA SER A 169 1.69 6.47 11.04
C SER A 169 2.32 7.34 12.11
N SER A 170 1.81 8.55 12.31
CA SER A 170 2.33 9.49 13.32
C SER A 170 1.70 9.23 14.69
N SER A 171 2.45 8.58 15.58
CA SER A 171 2.16 8.54 17.03
C SER A 171 3.21 9.36 17.75
N SER A 172 2.80 10.40 18.48
CA SER A 172 3.68 11.25 19.27
C SER A 172 3.58 10.91 20.75
N SER A 173 4.68 10.45 21.34
CA SER A 173 4.90 10.36 22.79
C SER A 173 6.22 11.04 23.10
N SER A 174 6.18 12.14 23.85
CA SER A 174 7.35 12.78 24.45
C SER A 174 7.83 11.98 25.66
N ASP A 175 9.13 12.05 25.94
CA ASP A 175 9.76 12.11 27.27
C ASP A 175 11.27 12.34 27.02
N ASP A 176 11.94 13.20 27.82
CA ASP A 176 13.30 13.69 27.58
C ASP A 176 14.28 13.31 28.72
N ASP A 177 15.59 13.23 28.39
CA ASP A 177 16.78 13.44 29.27
C ASP A 177 17.04 12.49 30.48
N THR A 178 18.27 12.01 30.83
CA THR A 178 19.67 12.07 30.28
C THR A 178 20.35 10.66 30.43
N SER A 179 21.65 10.33 30.39
CA SER A 179 23.00 10.96 30.15
C SER A 179 24.09 9.87 29.99
N SER A 180 25.25 10.24 29.45
CA SER A 180 26.62 9.71 29.75
C SER A 180 27.14 8.32 29.28
N ASP A 181 28.19 8.40 28.44
CA ASP A 181 29.55 7.82 28.57
C ASP A 181 29.90 6.35 28.20
N GLU A 182 30.43 6.22 26.98
CA GLU A 182 31.71 5.59 26.55
C GLU A 182 32.04 4.07 26.63
N ASN A 183 32.56 3.58 25.48
CA ASN A 183 33.58 2.53 25.24
C ASN A 183 33.33 1.05 25.61
N ILE A 184 33.37 0.16 24.60
CA ILE A 184 34.50 -0.76 24.30
C ILE A 184 34.25 -1.52 22.96
N GLU A 185 35.30 -2.10 22.39
CA GLU A 185 35.35 -2.70 21.04
C GLU A 185 34.70 -4.11 20.89
N ALA A 186 34.47 -4.50 19.63
CA ALA A 186 34.96 -5.74 18.99
C ALA A 186 33.92 -6.62 18.25
N THR A 187 34.49 -7.51 17.41
CA THR A 187 33.94 -8.64 16.63
C THR A 187 33.00 -8.37 15.44
N THR A 188 33.47 -8.81 14.27
CA THR A 188 32.69 -8.96 13.04
C THR A 188 32.20 -10.41 12.88
N GLU A 189 30.90 -10.63 12.76
CA GLU A 189 30.35 -11.90 12.23
C GLU A 189 29.26 -11.66 11.16
N THR A 190 29.12 -12.62 10.24
CA THR A 190 28.33 -12.46 9.00
C THR A 190 26.97 -13.15 9.08
N ALA A 191 25.94 -12.41 9.47
CA ALA A 191 24.57 -12.92 9.59
C ALA A 191 23.95 -13.31 8.23
N VAL A 192 23.57 -14.58 8.09
CA VAL A 192 23.04 -15.17 6.84
C VAL A 192 21.58 -14.77 6.60
N ARG A 193 21.25 -14.35 5.36
CA ARG A 193 19.87 -14.03 4.94
C ARG A 193 18.98 -15.28 4.95
N PRO A 194 17.82 -15.30 5.65
CA PRO A 194 16.88 -16.42 5.58
C PRO A 194 16.21 -16.50 4.19
N ARG A 195 16.13 -17.71 3.63
CA ARG A 195 15.53 -17.96 2.30
C ARG A 195 14.00 -17.81 2.32
N LYS A 196 13.43 -17.33 1.19
CA LYS A 196 11.98 -17.30 0.95
C LYS A 196 11.39 -18.72 1.06
N ARG A 197 10.37 -18.92 1.91
CA ARG A 197 9.56 -20.16 1.92
C ARG A 197 8.62 -20.20 0.72
N ARG A 198 8.30 -21.40 0.24
CA ARG A 198 7.48 -21.66 -0.95
C ARG A 198 5.99 -21.74 -0.59
N TYR A 199 5.13 -21.35 -1.52
CA TYR A 199 3.66 -21.24 -1.33
C TYR A 199 2.94 -22.58 -1.03
N SER A 200 3.60 -23.72 -1.29
CA SER A 200 3.01 -25.07 -1.21
C SER A 200 2.55 -25.53 0.18
N GLU A 201 3.00 -24.91 1.27
CA GLU A 201 2.61 -25.27 2.64
C GLU A 201 1.20 -24.79 3.04
N VAL A 202 0.50 -24.00 2.21
CA VAL A 202 -0.76 -23.34 2.60
C VAL A 202 -2.01 -24.21 2.38
N ILE A 203 -1.92 -25.27 1.57
CA ILE A 203 -3.07 -26.10 1.13
C ILE A 203 -3.14 -27.45 1.87
N GLY A 204 -2.10 -27.80 2.64
CA GLY A 204 -1.84 -29.16 3.13
C GLY A 204 -2.44 -29.57 4.49
N GLN A 205 -3.66 -29.15 4.85
CA GLN A 205 -4.37 -29.70 6.02
C GLN A 205 -5.87 -29.89 5.76
N LYS A 206 -6.25 -31.15 5.45
CA LYS A 206 -7.57 -31.68 5.81
C LYS A 206 -7.45 -32.37 7.17
N GLU A 207 -8.45 -32.19 8.02
CA GLU A 207 -8.65 -33.01 9.21
C GLU A 207 -9.44 -34.25 8.80
N GLU A 208 -8.87 -35.45 8.98
CA GLU A 208 -9.60 -36.72 8.92
C GLU A 208 -9.09 -37.59 10.09
N GLY A 209 -9.99 -37.92 11.01
CA GLY A 209 -9.70 -38.71 12.19
C GLY A 209 -10.21 -40.15 12.05
N ASP A 210 -9.29 -41.08 12.25
CA ASP A 210 -9.52 -42.47 12.70
C ASP A 210 -10.47 -43.37 11.89
N SER A 211 -9.90 -44.28 11.09
CA SER A 211 -10.11 -45.71 11.32
C SER A 211 -9.06 -46.58 10.60
N CYS A 212 -8.67 -47.67 11.24
CA CYS A 212 -7.63 -48.58 10.76
C CYS A 212 -8.16 -49.59 9.72
N VAL A 213 -7.60 -49.60 8.50
CA VAL A 213 -7.72 -50.75 7.58
C VAL A 213 -6.33 -51.19 7.09
N ASN A 214 -6.11 -52.50 7.06
CA ASN A 214 -4.82 -53.14 6.78
C ASN A 214 -4.52 -53.27 5.27
N LYS A 215 -3.22 -53.37 4.96
CA LYS A 215 -2.58 -54.15 3.86
C LYS A 215 -3.30 -54.20 2.49
N MET A 216 -2.58 -53.82 1.43
CA MET A 216 -1.88 -54.79 0.56
C MET A 216 -1.09 -54.09 -0.57
N ARG A 217 0.20 -54.41 -0.68
CA ARG A 217 0.94 -54.36 -1.96
C ARG A 217 1.30 -55.79 -2.31
N GLY A 218 0.63 -56.36 -3.31
CA GLY A 218 0.92 -57.69 -3.86
C GLY A 218 0.92 -57.64 -5.37
N SER A 219 2.08 -57.81 -5.98
CA SER A 219 2.22 -57.88 -7.44
C SER A 219 2.03 -59.33 -7.91
N PRO A 220 1.14 -59.60 -8.87
CA PRO A 220 1.18 -60.83 -9.65
C PRO A 220 2.31 -60.76 -10.68
N ARG A 221 2.98 -61.90 -10.92
CA ARG A 221 3.85 -62.14 -12.07
C ARG A 221 3.54 -63.53 -12.60
N ARG A 222 3.77 -63.76 -13.90
CA ARG A 222 3.39 -64.95 -14.68
C ARG A 222 1.90 -64.96 -15.04
N TYR A 223 1.51 -65.49 -16.20
CA TYR A 223 2.36 -66.13 -17.21
C TYR A 223 3.09 -65.12 -18.11
#